data_AF-A0A670IGL8-F1
#
_entry.id   AF-A0A670IGL8-F1
#
_cell.length_a   1.000
_cell.length_b   1.000
_cell.length_c   1.000
_cell.angle_alpha   90.00
_cell.angle_beta   90.00
_cell.angle_gamma   90.00
#
_symmetry.space_group_name_H-M   'P 1'
#
loop_
_entity.id
_entity.type
_entity.pdbx_description
1 polymer ?
#
loop_
_entity_poly.entity_id
_entity_poly.type
_entity_poly.pdbx_seq_one_letter_code
_entity_poly.pdbx_strand_id
1 'polypeptide(L)'
;MESPGVALMLWALACLSGPSTGFPNGKVTEHFPKHTVEVNVTEFKPGDRVKVSLSGPVFEGFFLQARNAENLEGPAIGSFALADRKRSQVLTCGRVKNSAVSHTSKSKKSHLDAYWIAPRDAPKRIQFLVTVVEKFRVFWVKIPGPTISQPNIPTLATPVVTEVTVGTSLPVSHLTQPFSASDCGSNKFCVRNPSDCDPGARDCFFLSFKRDHVDLIVVEMSGPSDGYIAFALSHDQWMGGGDDAYLCISDSHHVDIKTASLTGRAYPEFDSEPALDEMSWRLADGLIQCSFRRRIHFPALQGRFNLDANYYIFMADGEVSEGGMIHKHYRQPLITDGKFNVTGPAKDIGGSRSPLLIKIHGALMFVAWMTTVSIGVIVARFFKPVWPNSLLFGEEIWFQVHRALMVMTVLLTGASFILPFLYRGGWSDQAGFHPYLGCTVMALAIFQPIMAGFRPPPQAPRREIFNWLHWSTGTTARILAVVVIFLGMDLPALNLPDPWDTYTMMGFVAWHVGTDVLLEIHGYCLIHKGTVTNLYFSLH
;
A
#
# COMPACT_ATOMS: atom_id res chain seq x y z
N MET A 1 -25.64 41.90 -20.83
CA MET A 1 -24.41 41.70 -20.03
C MET A 1 -24.86 41.12 -18.71
N GLU A 2 -24.88 39.79 -18.64
CA GLU A 2 -25.33 39.05 -17.46
C GLU A 2 -24.17 38.75 -16.53
N SER A 3 -24.46 38.78 -15.23
CA SER A 3 -23.52 38.69 -14.12
C SER A 3 -22.89 37.29 -14.00
N PRO A 4 -21.58 37.18 -13.67
CA PRO A 4 -20.89 35.90 -13.55
C PRO A 4 -21.40 35.01 -12.39
N GLY A 5 -22.27 35.52 -11.52
CA GLY A 5 -22.83 34.75 -10.39
C GLY A 5 -23.97 33.80 -10.76
N VAL A 6 -24.69 34.04 -11.86
CA VAL A 6 -25.88 33.24 -12.22
C VAL A 6 -25.49 31.95 -12.95
N ALA A 7 -24.39 31.97 -13.70
CA ALA A 7 -23.86 30.78 -14.38
C ALA A 7 -23.36 29.71 -13.39
N LEU A 8 -22.80 30.11 -12.24
CA LEU A 8 -22.30 29.19 -11.21
C LEU A 8 -23.44 28.53 -10.41
N MET A 9 -24.53 29.25 -10.17
CA MET A 9 -25.72 28.72 -9.48
C MET A 9 -26.52 27.76 -10.37
N LEU A 10 -26.64 28.03 -11.68
CA LEU A 10 -27.31 27.12 -12.61
C LEU A 10 -26.51 25.83 -12.86
N TRP A 11 -25.18 25.89 -12.78
CA TRP A 11 -24.32 24.71 -12.86
C TRP A 11 -24.41 23.84 -11.58
N ALA A 12 -24.57 24.46 -10.41
CA ALA A 12 -24.74 23.73 -9.15
C ALA A 12 -26.12 23.05 -9.00
N LEU A 13 -27.19 23.66 -9.53
CA LEU A 13 -28.55 23.08 -9.49
C LEU A 13 -28.79 21.97 -10.52
N ALA A 14 -28.07 21.96 -11.65
CA ALA A 14 -28.12 20.86 -12.63
C ALA A 14 -27.47 19.55 -12.12
N CYS A 15 -26.64 19.63 -11.08
CA CYS A 15 -26.03 18.47 -10.42
C CYS A 15 -26.93 17.82 -9.35
N LEU A 16 -28.11 18.38 -9.04
CA LEU A 16 -28.99 17.93 -7.96
C LEU A 16 -30.31 17.29 -8.42
N SER A 17 -30.53 17.12 -9.73
CA SER A 17 -31.75 16.52 -10.29
C SER A 17 -31.44 15.47 -11.37
N GLY A 18 -30.64 14.47 -11.02
CA GLY A 18 -30.59 13.19 -11.76
C GLY A 18 -31.59 12.18 -11.18
N PRO A 19 -32.31 11.39 -12.01
CA PRO A 19 -33.12 10.28 -11.50
C PRO A 19 -32.20 9.31 -10.74
N SER A 20 -32.63 8.80 -9.58
CA SER A 20 -31.91 7.76 -8.84
C SER A 20 -31.96 6.44 -9.61
N THR A 21 -31.15 6.31 -10.65
CA THR A 21 -30.79 5.02 -11.25
C THR A 21 -29.78 4.35 -10.34
N GLY A 22 -30.06 3.11 -9.94
CA GLY A 22 -29.23 2.34 -9.00
C GLY A 22 -27.75 2.31 -9.39
N PHE A 23 -26.88 2.29 -8.36
CA PHE A 23 -25.43 2.21 -8.44
C PHE A 23 -24.96 1.13 -9.45
N PRO A 24 -24.37 1.49 -10.61
CA PRO A 24 -23.95 0.49 -11.59
C PRO A 24 -22.52 -0.04 -11.41
N ASN A 25 -21.69 0.50 -10.49
CA ASN A 25 -20.24 0.21 -10.47
C ASN A 25 -19.60 0.14 -9.06
N GLY A 26 -20.25 -0.54 -8.11
CA GLY A 26 -19.54 -0.97 -6.90
C GLY A 26 -18.80 -2.28 -7.17
N LYS A 27 -17.46 -2.30 -7.11
CA LYS A 27 -16.72 -3.58 -7.02
C LYS A 27 -17.13 -4.25 -5.71
N VAL A 28 -17.96 -5.29 -5.81
CA VAL A 28 -18.32 -6.16 -4.70
C VAL A 28 -17.26 -7.26 -4.61
N THR A 29 -16.54 -7.35 -3.50
CA THR A 29 -15.67 -8.49 -3.22
C THR A 29 -16.55 -9.63 -2.70
N GLU A 30 -16.62 -10.76 -3.41
CA GLU A 30 -17.41 -11.91 -2.98
C GLU A 30 -16.73 -12.61 -1.79
N HIS A 31 -17.35 -12.52 -0.62
CA HIS A 31 -17.00 -13.32 0.55
C HIS A 31 -18.02 -14.46 0.72
N PHE A 32 -17.59 -15.63 1.17
CA PHE A 32 -18.52 -16.72 1.51
C PHE A 32 -19.52 -16.28 2.59
N PRO A 33 -20.81 -16.66 2.48
CA PRO A 33 -21.82 -16.27 3.46
C PRO A 33 -21.56 -16.94 4.81
N LYS A 34 -21.28 -16.14 5.84
CA LYS A 34 -21.06 -16.63 7.22
C LYS A 34 -22.37 -16.87 8.00
N HIS A 35 -23.53 -16.68 7.36
CA HIS A 35 -24.85 -16.77 7.98
C HIS A 35 -25.64 -17.92 7.37
N THR A 36 -26.33 -18.68 8.22
CA THR A 36 -27.06 -19.89 7.85
C THR A 36 -28.56 -19.66 8.01
N VAL A 37 -29.34 -20.16 7.04
CA VAL A 37 -30.81 -20.19 7.11
C VAL A 37 -31.24 -21.63 7.32
N GLU A 38 -32.09 -21.85 8.32
CA GLU A 38 -32.66 -23.16 8.64
C GLU A 38 -34.18 -23.09 8.61
N VAL A 39 -34.80 -24.24 8.31
CA VAL A 39 -36.26 -24.41 8.31
C VAL A 39 -36.62 -25.64 9.11
N ASN A 40 -37.76 -25.61 9.79
CA ASN A 40 -38.15 -26.71 10.67
C ASN A 40 -38.79 -27.92 9.95
N VAL A 41 -39.00 -27.84 8.64
CA VAL A 41 -39.64 -28.90 7.83
C VAL A 41 -38.98 -29.00 6.45
N THR A 42 -39.02 -30.18 5.84
CA THR A 42 -38.57 -30.42 4.46
C THR A 42 -39.73 -30.41 3.44
N GLU A 43 -40.96 -30.57 3.93
CA GLU A 43 -42.18 -30.59 3.14
C GLU A 43 -43.19 -29.55 3.63
N PHE A 44 -44.05 -29.04 2.73
CA PHE A 44 -45.12 -28.11 3.07
C PHE A 44 -46.38 -28.32 2.21
N LYS A 45 -47.54 -28.01 2.76
CA LYS A 45 -48.82 -27.90 2.05
C LYS A 45 -49.26 -26.44 1.97
N PRO A 46 -50.07 -26.06 0.96
CA PRO A 46 -50.70 -24.75 0.93
C PRO A 46 -51.44 -24.43 2.23
N GLY A 47 -51.16 -23.26 2.83
CA GLY A 47 -51.68 -22.84 4.13
C GLY A 47 -50.79 -23.16 5.33
N ASP A 48 -49.75 -23.99 5.17
CA ASP A 48 -48.83 -24.33 6.26
C ASP A 48 -48.03 -23.12 6.73
N ARG A 49 -47.67 -23.15 8.02
CA ARG A 49 -46.86 -22.14 8.68
C ARG A 49 -45.50 -22.72 9.05
N VAL A 50 -44.49 -22.42 8.24
CA VAL A 50 -43.12 -22.92 8.35
C VAL A 50 -42.27 -21.94 9.16
N LYS A 51 -41.53 -22.42 10.15
CA LYS A 51 -40.57 -21.60 10.90
C LYS A 51 -39.27 -21.53 10.12
N VAL A 52 -38.77 -20.32 9.90
CA VAL A 52 -37.50 -20.01 9.24
C VAL A 52 -36.62 -19.27 10.25
N SER A 53 -35.42 -19.79 10.48
CA SER A 53 -34.45 -19.27 11.44
C SER A 53 -33.20 -18.81 10.71
N LEU A 54 -32.74 -17.58 11.00
CA LEU A 54 -31.49 -17.02 10.52
C LEU A 54 -30.51 -16.93 11.69
N SER A 55 -29.34 -17.54 11.54
CA SER A 55 -28.29 -17.60 12.57
C SER A 55 -26.93 -17.28 11.98
N GLY A 56 -26.04 -16.65 12.76
CA GLY A 56 -24.67 -16.38 12.35
C GLY A 56 -23.94 -15.36 13.22
N PRO A 57 -22.82 -14.79 12.74
CA PRO A 57 -22.16 -13.63 13.33
C PRO A 57 -23.12 -12.44 13.53
N VAL A 58 -22.71 -11.43 14.30
CA VAL A 58 -23.57 -10.31 14.64
C VAL A 58 -23.89 -9.45 13.40
N PHE A 59 -25.17 -9.21 13.13
CA PHE A 59 -25.66 -8.38 12.04
C PHE A 59 -26.60 -7.25 12.52
N GLU A 60 -26.64 -6.16 11.75
CA GLU A 60 -27.47 -4.97 12.02
C GLU A 60 -28.80 -5.01 11.26
N GLY A 61 -28.81 -5.61 10.06
CA GLY A 61 -29.97 -5.69 9.19
C GLY A 61 -30.09 -7.04 8.48
N PHE A 62 -31.30 -7.37 8.05
CA PHE A 62 -31.58 -8.56 7.26
C PHE A 62 -32.78 -8.31 6.35
N PHE A 63 -32.92 -9.12 5.30
CA PHE A 63 -34.08 -9.17 4.43
C PHE A 63 -34.31 -10.61 3.97
N LEU A 64 -35.43 -11.21 4.35
CA LEU A 64 -35.77 -12.62 4.10
C LEU A 64 -37.00 -12.71 3.19
N GLN A 65 -36.94 -13.59 2.19
CA GLN A 65 -38.03 -13.88 1.27
C GLN A 65 -38.02 -15.34 0.80
N ALA A 66 -39.14 -15.83 0.27
CA ALA A 66 -39.22 -17.11 -0.41
C ALA A 66 -39.45 -16.93 -1.92
N ARG A 67 -38.81 -17.77 -2.74
CA ARG A 67 -38.90 -17.75 -4.21
C ARG A 67 -39.20 -19.16 -4.73
N ASN A 68 -39.65 -19.26 -5.97
CA ASN A 68 -39.76 -20.55 -6.65
C ASN A 68 -38.35 -21.13 -6.86
N ALA A 69 -38.09 -22.36 -6.41
CA ALA A 69 -36.77 -22.98 -6.51
C ALA A 69 -36.33 -23.19 -7.98
N GLU A 70 -37.27 -23.27 -8.91
CA GLU A 70 -36.98 -23.41 -10.36
C GLU A 70 -36.75 -22.05 -11.05
N ASN A 71 -37.10 -20.94 -10.39
CA ASN A 71 -36.88 -19.59 -10.91
C ASN A 71 -36.72 -18.59 -9.76
N LEU A 72 -35.49 -18.45 -9.26
CA LEU A 72 -35.14 -17.59 -8.12
C LEU A 72 -35.27 -16.09 -8.42
N GLU A 73 -35.25 -15.69 -9.71
CA GLU A 73 -35.46 -14.31 -10.15
C GLU A 73 -36.95 -13.96 -10.35
N GLY A 74 -37.84 -14.97 -10.31
CA GLY A 74 -39.30 -14.80 -10.35
C GLY A 74 -39.86 -14.15 -9.08
N PRO A 75 -41.16 -13.78 -8.99
CA PRO A 75 -41.73 -13.01 -7.88
C PRO A 75 -41.64 -13.72 -6.51
N ALA A 76 -41.75 -12.96 -5.42
CA ALA A 76 -41.78 -13.50 -4.06
C ALA A 76 -43.04 -14.35 -3.83
N ILE A 77 -42.88 -15.47 -3.12
CA ILE A 77 -43.93 -16.47 -2.92
C ILE A 77 -44.37 -16.50 -1.46
N GLY A 78 -45.68 -16.43 -1.24
CA GLY A 78 -46.28 -16.52 0.09
C GLY A 78 -46.20 -15.24 0.91
N SER A 79 -46.47 -15.38 2.20
CA SER A 79 -46.48 -14.27 3.15
C SER A 79 -45.81 -14.65 4.46
N PHE A 80 -45.33 -13.68 5.22
CA PHE A 80 -44.67 -13.92 6.50
C PHE A 80 -45.49 -13.37 7.67
N ALA A 81 -45.41 -14.08 8.80
CA ALA A 81 -45.80 -13.63 10.11
C ALA A 81 -44.57 -13.47 11.01
N LEU A 82 -44.53 -12.39 11.78
CA LEU A 82 -43.39 -12.03 12.62
C LEU A 82 -43.34 -12.92 13.88
N ALA A 83 -42.15 -13.42 14.24
CA ALA A 83 -41.93 -14.03 15.56
C ALA A 83 -41.71 -12.96 16.64
N ASP A 84 -41.04 -11.85 16.29
CA ASP A 84 -40.82 -10.69 17.17
C ASP A 84 -41.17 -9.37 16.45
N ARG A 85 -42.25 -8.72 16.89
CA ARG A 85 -42.73 -7.45 16.33
C ARG A 85 -41.91 -6.23 16.75
N LYS A 86 -41.07 -6.34 17.79
CA LYS A 86 -40.21 -5.24 18.24
C LYS A 86 -38.95 -5.12 17.37
N ARG A 87 -38.46 -6.26 16.86
CA ARG A 87 -37.19 -6.35 16.11
C ARG A 87 -37.36 -6.46 14.59
N SER A 88 -38.57 -6.82 14.14
CA SER A 88 -38.84 -7.18 12.75
C SER A 88 -40.15 -6.59 12.25
N GLN A 89 -40.21 -6.37 10.94
CA GLN A 89 -41.37 -5.87 10.21
C GLN A 89 -41.56 -6.65 8.91
N VAL A 90 -42.80 -6.74 8.45
CA VAL A 90 -43.13 -7.33 7.15
C VAL A 90 -43.09 -6.27 6.06
N LEU A 91 -42.63 -6.65 4.88
CA LEU A 91 -42.56 -5.81 3.70
C LEU A 91 -43.39 -6.41 2.56
N THR A 92 -43.86 -5.55 1.66
CA THR A 92 -44.55 -5.94 0.43
C THR A 92 -43.55 -5.89 -0.72
N CYS A 93 -43.31 -7.02 -1.40
CA CYS A 93 -42.45 -7.08 -2.58
C CYS A 93 -43.29 -7.28 -3.83
N GLY A 94 -43.17 -6.36 -4.78
CA GLY A 94 -44.03 -6.36 -5.97
C GLY A 94 -45.50 -6.18 -5.58
N ARG A 95 -46.36 -7.14 -5.98
CA ARG A 95 -47.80 -7.11 -5.71
C ARG A 95 -48.24 -8.03 -4.56
N VAL A 96 -47.29 -8.71 -3.90
CA VAL A 96 -47.60 -9.71 -2.85
C VAL A 96 -47.43 -9.07 -1.47
N LYS A 97 -48.53 -8.93 -0.73
CA LYS A 97 -48.52 -8.33 0.62
C LYS A 97 -47.77 -9.24 1.61
N ASN A 98 -47.00 -8.61 2.50
CA ASN A 98 -46.24 -9.29 3.56
C ASN A 98 -45.29 -10.39 3.05
N SER A 99 -44.80 -10.28 1.81
CA SER A 99 -44.01 -11.32 1.13
C SER A 99 -42.56 -11.40 1.57
N ALA A 100 -42.09 -10.47 2.42
CA ALA A 100 -40.74 -10.48 2.97
C ALA A 100 -40.72 -9.98 4.42
N VAL A 101 -39.63 -10.29 5.14
CA VAL A 101 -39.38 -9.79 6.50
C VAL A 101 -38.06 -9.03 6.53
N SER A 102 -38.04 -7.91 7.24
CA SER A 102 -36.84 -7.11 7.49
C SER A 102 -36.81 -6.58 8.92
N HIS A 103 -35.71 -5.95 9.30
CA HIS A 103 -35.48 -5.36 10.61
C HIS A 103 -36.23 -4.02 10.80
N THR A 104 -36.57 -3.67 12.04
CA THR A 104 -37.15 -2.35 12.41
C THR A 104 -36.10 -1.35 12.89
N SER A 105 -34.93 -1.83 13.31
CA SER A 105 -33.81 -1.01 13.80
C SER A 105 -32.46 -1.68 13.58
N LYS A 106 -31.41 -0.87 13.56
CA LYS A 106 -30.00 -1.29 13.45
C LYS A 106 -29.43 -1.94 14.72
N SER A 107 -30.27 -2.34 15.67
CA SER A 107 -29.81 -3.02 16.88
C SER A 107 -29.12 -4.33 16.51
N LYS A 108 -27.98 -4.63 17.14
CA LYS A 108 -27.17 -5.82 16.87
C LYS A 108 -27.93 -7.10 17.22
N LYS A 109 -27.86 -8.11 16.34
CA LYS A 109 -28.57 -9.39 16.46
C LYS A 109 -27.66 -10.51 15.94
N SER A 110 -27.75 -11.71 16.49
CA SER A 110 -27.08 -12.93 15.96
C SER A 110 -28.05 -14.01 15.54
N HIS A 111 -29.35 -13.83 15.85
CA HIS A 111 -30.40 -14.80 15.61
C HIS A 111 -31.74 -14.10 15.32
N LEU A 112 -32.54 -14.67 14.42
CA LEU A 112 -33.89 -14.23 14.10
C LEU A 112 -34.79 -15.41 13.71
N ASP A 113 -36.02 -15.40 14.20
CA ASP A 113 -37.10 -16.27 13.72
C ASP A 113 -38.16 -15.51 12.92
N ALA A 114 -38.66 -16.13 11.86
CA ALA A 114 -39.85 -15.70 11.12
C ALA A 114 -40.71 -16.91 10.74
N TYR A 115 -42.00 -16.68 10.47
CA TYR A 115 -42.90 -17.74 10.03
C TYR A 115 -43.37 -17.47 8.61
N TRP A 116 -43.00 -18.32 7.67
CA TRP A 116 -43.51 -18.28 6.31
C TRP A 116 -44.85 -19.03 6.20
N ILE A 117 -45.79 -18.47 5.45
CA ILE A 117 -47.14 -19.00 5.24
C ILE A 117 -47.29 -19.31 3.75
N ALA A 118 -47.49 -20.60 3.46
CA ALA A 118 -47.62 -21.09 2.09
C ALA A 118 -48.92 -20.58 1.43
N PRO A 119 -48.87 -19.96 0.25
CA PRO A 119 -50.07 -19.49 -0.45
C PRO A 119 -50.83 -20.66 -1.10
N ARG A 120 -52.08 -20.43 -1.50
CA ARG A 120 -52.94 -21.47 -2.12
C ARG A 120 -52.39 -21.98 -3.46
N ASP A 121 -51.76 -21.09 -4.21
CA ASP A 121 -51.15 -21.29 -5.52
C ASP A 121 -49.63 -21.53 -5.42
N ALA A 122 -49.14 -22.04 -4.29
CA ALA A 122 -47.72 -22.28 -4.09
C ALA A 122 -47.14 -23.23 -5.15
N PRO A 123 -45.93 -22.96 -5.67
CA PRO A 123 -45.25 -23.84 -6.60
C PRO A 123 -44.79 -25.13 -5.91
N LYS A 124 -44.39 -26.11 -6.72
CA LYS A 124 -43.97 -27.45 -6.29
C LYS A 124 -42.76 -27.44 -5.35
N ARG A 125 -41.81 -26.52 -5.57
CA ARG A 125 -40.61 -26.32 -4.75
C ARG A 125 -40.38 -24.84 -4.50
N ILE A 126 -39.98 -24.49 -3.29
CA ILE A 126 -39.59 -23.13 -2.93
C ILE A 126 -38.24 -23.12 -2.23
N GLN A 127 -37.52 -22.01 -2.36
CA GLN A 127 -36.25 -21.76 -1.70
C GLN A 127 -36.28 -20.42 -0.98
N PHE A 128 -35.75 -20.39 0.23
CA PHE A 128 -35.59 -19.16 1.00
C PHE A 128 -34.31 -18.44 0.57
N LEU A 129 -34.39 -17.12 0.42
CA LEU A 129 -33.23 -16.27 0.15
C LEU A 129 -33.13 -15.23 1.25
N VAL A 130 -31.92 -15.03 1.78
CA VAL A 130 -31.66 -14.00 2.76
C VAL A 130 -30.58 -13.04 2.28
N THR A 131 -30.77 -11.77 2.59
CA THR A 131 -29.75 -10.73 2.54
C THR A 131 -29.44 -10.34 3.98
N VAL A 132 -28.16 -10.26 4.33
CA VAL A 132 -27.72 -9.89 5.68
C VAL A 132 -26.79 -8.68 5.59
N VAL A 133 -27.01 -7.69 6.44
CA VAL A 133 -26.20 -6.47 6.55
C VAL A 133 -25.51 -6.51 7.90
N GLU A 134 -24.19 -6.69 7.89
CA GLU A 134 -23.38 -6.61 9.10
C GLU A 134 -23.05 -5.14 9.43
N LYS A 135 -22.63 -4.38 8.41
CA LYS A 135 -22.39 -2.92 8.47
C LYS A 135 -22.81 -2.28 7.15
N PHE A 136 -22.94 -0.96 7.09
CA PHE A 136 -23.37 -0.24 5.88
C PHE A 136 -22.62 -0.62 4.59
N ARG A 137 -21.34 -1.01 4.69
CA ARG A 137 -20.50 -1.43 3.56
C ARG A 137 -20.21 -2.94 3.49
N VAL A 138 -20.75 -3.73 4.42
CA VAL A 138 -20.51 -5.19 4.52
C VAL A 138 -21.85 -5.89 4.57
N PHE A 139 -22.24 -6.50 3.45
CA PHE A 139 -23.50 -7.20 3.32
C PHE A 139 -23.39 -8.35 2.31
N TRP A 140 -24.21 -9.37 2.52
CA TRP A 140 -24.35 -10.50 1.61
C TRP A 140 -25.75 -10.49 1.04
N VAL A 141 -25.89 -10.64 -0.27
CA VAL A 141 -27.18 -10.72 -0.96
C VAL A 141 -27.43 -12.13 -1.47
N LYS A 142 -28.71 -12.51 -1.57
CA LYS A 142 -29.14 -13.78 -2.18
C LYS A 142 -28.47 -15.03 -1.58
N ILE A 143 -28.21 -15.04 -0.27
CA ILE A 143 -27.69 -16.24 0.42
C ILE A 143 -28.77 -17.33 0.32
N PRO A 144 -28.46 -18.50 -0.28
CA PRO A 144 -29.44 -19.56 -0.48
C PRO A 144 -29.70 -20.32 0.82
N GLY A 145 -30.97 -20.40 1.21
CA GLY A 145 -31.46 -21.28 2.26
C GLY A 145 -31.89 -22.65 1.73
N PRO A 146 -32.35 -23.55 2.63
CA PRO A 146 -32.84 -24.88 2.28
C PRO A 146 -34.06 -24.81 1.35
N THR A 147 -34.16 -25.79 0.46
CA THR A 147 -35.31 -25.98 -0.42
C THR A 147 -36.32 -26.91 0.23
N ILE A 148 -37.60 -26.52 0.21
CA ILE A 148 -38.72 -27.34 0.69
C ILE A 148 -39.72 -27.59 -0.44
N SER A 149 -40.47 -28.69 -0.37
CA SER A 149 -41.33 -29.15 -1.47
C SER A 149 -42.72 -29.58 -1.01
N GLN A 150 -43.68 -29.65 -1.94
CA GLN A 150 -44.98 -30.25 -1.65
C GLN A 150 -44.89 -31.78 -1.60
N PRO A 151 -45.79 -32.47 -0.86
CA PRO A 151 -45.79 -33.93 -0.75
C PRO A 151 -45.87 -34.62 -2.11
N ASN A 152 -45.23 -35.80 -2.24
CA ASN A 152 -45.21 -36.64 -3.45
C ASN A 152 -44.48 -36.07 -4.68
N ILE A 153 -43.64 -35.04 -4.50
CA ILE A 153 -42.66 -34.64 -5.51
C ILE A 153 -41.38 -35.43 -5.25
N PRO A 154 -40.84 -36.19 -6.23
CA PRO A 154 -39.54 -36.82 -6.07
C PRO A 154 -38.52 -35.73 -5.73
N THR A 155 -37.78 -35.94 -4.64
CA THR A 155 -36.59 -35.16 -4.30
C THR A 155 -35.74 -35.12 -5.56
N LEU A 156 -35.49 -33.92 -6.11
CA LEU A 156 -34.34 -33.77 -6.99
C LEU A 156 -33.19 -34.27 -6.14
N ALA A 157 -32.47 -35.30 -6.61
CA ALA A 157 -31.31 -35.81 -5.90
C ALA A 157 -30.48 -34.58 -5.51
N THR A 158 -30.50 -34.26 -4.22
CA THR A 158 -29.32 -33.72 -3.57
C THR A 158 -28.20 -34.60 -4.11
N PRO A 159 -27.05 -34.08 -4.58
CA PRO A 159 -25.88 -34.89 -4.47
C PRO A 159 -25.89 -35.34 -3.01
N VAL A 160 -26.17 -36.63 -2.81
CA VAL A 160 -25.92 -37.27 -1.55
C VAL A 160 -24.48 -36.85 -1.31
N VAL A 161 -24.29 -35.95 -0.34
CA VAL A 161 -23.06 -35.90 0.42
C VAL A 161 -23.06 -37.27 1.06
N THR A 162 -22.66 -38.23 0.23
CA THR A 162 -22.02 -39.43 0.66
C THR A 162 -20.93 -38.82 1.50
N GLU A 163 -20.85 -39.22 2.76
CA GLU A 163 -19.57 -39.30 3.44
C GLU A 163 -18.68 -40.21 2.57
N VAL A 164 -18.30 -39.73 1.38
CA VAL A 164 -16.93 -39.89 0.94
C VAL A 164 -16.22 -39.12 2.02
N THR A 165 -15.68 -39.87 2.96
CA THR A 165 -14.42 -39.56 3.58
C THR A 165 -13.51 -39.10 2.44
N VAL A 166 -13.59 -37.81 2.12
CA VAL A 166 -12.57 -37.11 1.36
C VAL A 166 -11.41 -37.08 2.32
N GLY A 167 -10.69 -38.19 2.35
CA GLY A 167 -9.28 -38.17 2.64
C GLY A 167 -8.68 -37.23 1.61
N THR A 168 -8.56 -35.97 1.99
CA THR A 168 -7.31 -35.24 2.23
C THR A 168 -7.61 -33.77 1.95
N SER A 169 -8.27 -33.05 2.88
CA SER A 169 -7.64 -31.77 3.22
C SER A 169 -6.35 -32.21 3.87
N LEU A 170 -5.21 -31.96 3.22
CA LEU A 170 -3.93 -32.10 3.91
C LEU A 170 -4.10 -31.30 5.21
N PRO A 171 -3.90 -31.92 6.38
CA PRO A 171 -4.04 -31.18 7.62
C PRO A 171 -2.99 -30.08 7.55
N VAL A 172 -3.44 -28.83 7.51
CA VAL A 172 -2.52 -27.71 7.70
C VAL A 172 -1.94 -27.93 9.08
N SER A 173 -0.69 -28.38 9.11
CA SER A 173 -0.08 -28.91 10.33
C SER A 173 0.62 -27.79 11.07
N HIS A 174 0.52 -27.81 12.40
CA HIS A 174 1.22 -26.83 13.21
C HIS A 174 2.71 -27.19 13.24
N LEU A 175 3.58 -26.28 12.82
CA LEU A 175 5.02 -26.45 12.93
C LEU A 175 5.42 -26.45 14.41
N THR A 176 6.16 -27.47 14.83
CA THR A 176 6.60 -27.64 16.23
C THR A 176 7.96 -27.02 16.51
N GLN A 177 8.78 -26.81 15.48
CA GLN A 177 10.11 -26.22 15.58
C GLN A 177 10.27 -25.00 14.67
N PRO A 178 11.14 -24.03 15.04
CA PRO A 178 11.47 -22.93 14.15
C PRO A 178 12.31 -23.45 12.98
N PHE A 179 12.29 -22.71 11.87
CA PHE A 179 13.20 -22.99 10.76
C PHE A 179 14.66 -22.78 11.16
N SER A 180 15.57 -23.35 10.37
CA SER A 180 17.02 -23.18 10.54
C SER A 180 17.66 -22.74 9.23
N ALA A 181 18.63 -21.82 9.35
CA ALA A 181 19.46 -21.34 8.25
C ALA A 181 20.74 -22.16 8.01
N SER A 182 20.99 -23.25 8.76
CA SER A 182 22.23 -24.04 8.66
C SER A 182 22.52 -24.59 7.26
N ASP A 183 21.46 -24.87 6.50
CA ASP A 183 21.55 -25.44 5.14
C ASP A 183 21.60 -24.37 4.04
N CYS A 184 21.55 -23.08 4.38
CA CYS A 184 21.58 -21.99 3.40
C CYS A 184 22.92 -21.95 2.66
N GLY A 185 22.86 -21.78 1.34
CA GLY A 185 24.06 -21.76 0.47
C GLY A 185 24.69 -23.14 0.22
N SER A 186 24.25 -24.19 0.91
CA SER A 186 24.71 -25.57 0.68
C SER A 186 23.62 -26.41 0.01
N ASN A 187 22.50 -26.62 0.70
CA ASN A 187 21.36 -27.42 0.23
C ASN A 187 20.09 -26.59 0.02
N LYS A 188 20.02 -25.38 0.61
CA LYS A 188 18.91 -24.44 0.48
C LYS A 188 19.37 -23.19 -0.25
N PHE A 189 18.56 -22.71 -1.19
CA PHE A 189 18.64 -21.34 -1.65
C PHE A 189 17.89 -20.46 -0.64
N CYS A 190 18.53 -19.45 -0.07
CA CYS A 190 17.97 -18.59 0.96
C CYS A 190 18.04 -17.12 0.59
N VAL A 191 17.01 -16.37 0.96
CA VAL A 191 16.96 -14.92 0.97
C VAL A 191 16.79 -14.47 2.43
N ARG A 192 17.75 -13.70 2.94
CA ARG A 192 17.78 -13.26 4.35
C ARG A 192 17.96 -11.76 4.47
N ASN A 193 17.20 -11.14 5.37
CA ASN A 193 17.38 -9.73 5.72
C ASN A 193 17.11 -9.49 7.21
N PRO A 194 18.09 -9.01 8.00
CA PRO A 194 19.49 -8.73 7.61
C PRO A 194 20.24 -9.95 7.07
N SER A 195 21.34 -9.73 6.35
CA SER A 195 22.23 -10.82 5.96
C SER A 195 22.67 -11.59 7.21
N ASP A 196 22.76 -12.91 7.10
CA ASP A 196 23.22 -13.76 8.21
C ASP A 196 22.28 -13.86 9.43
N CYS A 197 21.04 -13.36 9.34
CA CYS A 197 20.06 -13.48 10.43
C CYS A 197 19.53 -14.91 10.64
N ASP A 198 19.14 -15.21 11.88
CA ASP A 198 18.48 -16.46 12.27
C ASP A 198 16.97 -16.36 12.02
N PRO A 199 16.35 -17.27 11.23
CA PRO A 199 14.90 -17.26 10.97
C PRO A 199 14.01 -17.35 12.22
N GLY A 200 14.54 -17.75 13.37
CA GLY A 200 13.85 -17.72 14.66
C GLY A 200 13.89 -16.35 15.38
N ALA A 201 14.65 -15.38 14.86
CA ALA A 201 14.80 -14.06 15.47
C ALA A 201 13.77 -13.05 14.93
N ARG A 202 13.33 -12.12 15.79
CA ARG A 202 12.30 -11.09 15.48
C ARG A 202 12.74 -10.04 14.48
N ASP A 203 14.02 -9.94 14.19
CA ASP A 203 14.56 -9.00 13.21
C ASP A 203 14.85 -9.67 11.85
N CYS A 204 14.65 -10.98 11.74
CA CYS A 204 14.97 -11.75 10.54
C CYS A 204 13.76 -11.92 9.62
N PHE A 205 13.90 -11.47 8.38
CA PHE A 205 13.02 -11.85 7.30
C PHE A 205 13.69 -12.90 6.42
N PHE A 206 13.11 -14.09 6.38
CA PHE A 206 13.71 -15.30 5.83
C PHE A 206 12.78 -15.95 4.80
N LEU A 207 13.36 -16.38 3.70
CA LEU A 207 12.72 -17.22 2.70
C LEU A 207 13.74 -18.26 2.24
N SER A 208 13.35 -19.52 2.14
CA SER A 208 14.20 -20.55 1.58
C SER A 208 13.48 -21.50 0.64
N PHE A 209 14.25 -22.06 -0.27
CA PHE A 209 13.83 -23.02 -1.28
C PHE A 209 14.76 -24.22 -1.18
N LYS A 210 14.20 -25.40 -0.87
CA LYS A 210 14.93 -26.67 -0.80
C LYS A 210 14.33 -27.66 -1.77
N ARG A 211 15.12 -28.14 -2.73
CA ARG A 211 14.68 -29.22 -3.61
C ARG A 211 14.50 -30.50 -2.78
N ASP A 212 13.30 -31.06 -2.83
CA ASP A 212 12.92 -32.27 -2.08
C ASP A 212 12.98 -33.51 -3.00
N HIS A 213 12.34 -33.41 -4.16
CA HIS A 213 12.36 -34.42 -5.22
C HIS A 213 12.57 -33.77 -6.60
N VAL A 214 12.55 -34.57 -7.68
CA VAL A 214 12.87 -34.12 -9.05
C VAL A 214 12.03 -32.91 -9.48
N ASP A 215 10.74 -32.88 -9.12
CA ASP A 215 9.80 -31.82 -9.51
C ASP A 215 9.13 -31.12 -8.32
N LEU A 216 9.64 -31.30 -7.09
CA LEU A 216 9.06 -30.72 -5.88
C LEU A 216 10.09 -29.93 -5.08
N ILE A 217 9.67 -28.75 -4.63
CA ILE A 217 10.44 -27.88 -3.76
C ILE A 217 9.68 -27.63 -2.46
N VAL A 218 10.39 -27.59 -1.35
CA VAL A 218 9.89 -27.10 -0.07
C VAL A 218 10.24 -25.63 0.02
N VAL A 219 9.23 -24.81 0.31
CA VAL A 219 9.39 -23.38 0.55
C VAL A 219 9.15 -23.12 2.02
N GLU A 220 10.07 -22.43 2.68
CA GLU A 220 9.95 -21.99 4.07
C GLU A 220 10.07 -20.47 4.13
N MET A 221 9.14 -19.78 4.79
CA MET A 221 9.24 -18.34 5.02
C MET A 221 8.95 -17.98 6.48
N SER A 222 9.73 -17.05 7.02
CA SER A 222 9.59 -16.55 8.41
C SER A 222 9.78 -15.04 8.41
N GLY A 223 8.96 -14.30 9.14
CA GLY A 223 9.13 -12.85 9.27
C GLY A 223 8.36 -12.22 10.42
N PRO A 224 8.79 -11.03 10.87
CA PRO A 224 8.14 -10.31 11.96
C PRO A 224 6.90 -9.57 11.48
N SER A 225 5.74 -10.16 11.74
CA SER A 225 4.45 -9.61 11.38
C SER A 225 3.37 -10.28 12.21
N ASP A 226 2.38 -9.51 12.65
CA ASP A 226 1.15 -10.03 13.27
C ASP A 226 0.00 -10.16 12.25
N GLY A 227 0.19 -9.60 11.03
CA GLY A 227 -0.80 -9.59 9.96
C GLY A 227 -0.49 -10.61 8.88
N TYR A 228 0.36 -10.26 7.92
CA TYR A 228 0.79 -11.20 6.88
C TYR A 228 2.27 -11.06 6.56
N ILE A 229 2.83 -12.14 6.01
CA ILE A 229 4.08 -12.13 5.26
C ILE A 229 3.84 -12.69 3.87
N ALA A 230 4.61 -12.23 2.90
CA ALA A 230 4.46 -12.62 1.51
C ALA A 230 5.80 -12.62 0.78
N PHE A 231 5.91 -13.47 -0.23
CA PHE A 231 6.93 -13.32 -1.27
C PHE A 231 6.31 -13.39 -2.65
N ALA A 232 6.97 -12.78 -3.64
CA ALA A 232 6.57 -12.85 -5.04
C ALA A 232 7.77 -13.02 -5.96
N LEU A 233 7.53 -13.68 -7.09
CA LEU A 233 8.48 -13.85 -8.18
C LEU A 233 8.08 -12.91 -9.32
N SER A 234 9.02 -12.07 -9.77
CA SER A 234 8.77 -11.08 -10.81
C SER A 234 9.85 -11.08 -11.89
N HIS A 235 9.46 -10.66 -13.09
CA HIS A 235 10.37 -10.47 -14.21
C HIS A 235 11.13 -9.15 -14.18
N ASP A 236 10.76 -8.19 -13.34
CA ASP A 236 11.44 -6.92 -13.18
C ASP A 236 11.49 -6.49 -11.70
N GLN A 237 12.02 -5.29 -11.42
CA GLN A 237 12.03 -4.73 -10.07
C GLN A 237 10.76 -3.92 -9.78
N TRP A 238 9.70 -4.12 -10.55
CA TRP A 238 8.45 -3.39 -10.48
C TRP A 238 7.24 -4.32 -10.36
N MET A 239 6.88 -4.61 -9.11
CA MET A 239 5.71 -5.42 -8.80
C MET A 239 4.42 -4.86 -9.43
N GLY A 240 3.62 -5.73 -10.02
CA GLY A 240 2.35 -5.43 -10.69
C GLY A 240 2.28 -5.89 -12.15
N GLY A 241 3.24 -6.66 -12.65
CA GLY A 241 3.27 -7.15 -14.03
C GLY A 241 2.42 -8.40 -14.29
N GLY A 242 1.63 -8.85 -13.30
CA GLY A 242 1.07 -10.21 -13.25
C GLY A 242 2.02 -11.17 -12.54
N ASP A 243 2.61 -10.74 -11.43
CA ASP A 243 3.65 -11.48 -10.70
C ASP A 243 3.07 -12.62 -9.86
N ASP A 244 3.83 -13.70 -9.71
CA ASP A 244 3.43 -14.91 -8.98
C ASP A 244 3.73 -14.76 -7.48
N ALA A 245 2.71 -14.67 -6.63
CA ALA A 245 2.83 -14.37 -5.21
C ALA A 245 2.27 -15.45 -4.28
N TYR A 246 2.87 -15.54 -3.10
CA TYR A 246 2.56 -16.48 -2.03
C TYR A 246 2.46 -15.71 -0.73
N LEU A 247 1.38 -15.91 0.01
CA LEU A 247 1.03 -15.13 1.19
C LEU A 247 0.67 -16.04 2.35
N CYS A 248 1.14 -15.67 3.53
CA CYS A 248 0.73 -16.24 4.80
C CYS A 248 0.00 -15.18 5.60
N ILE A 249 -1.31 -15.35 5.74
CA ILE A 249 -2.21 -14.36 6.32
C ILE A 249 -2.68 -14.87 7.67
N SER A 250 -2.30 -14.17 8.73
CA SER A 250 -2.77 -14.42 10.10
C SER A 250 -4.19 -13.88 10.26
N ASP A 251 -5.15 -14.75 10.58
CA ASP A 251 -6.51 -14.40 11.00
C ASP A 251 -6.84 -15.16 12.28
N SER A 252 -7.10 -14.42 13.37
CA SER A 252 -7.66 -14.98 14.61
C SER A 252 -6.88 -16.20 15.16
N HIS A 253 -5.53 -16.12 15.15
CA HIS A 253 -4.58 -17.16 15.57
C HIS A 253 -4.46 -18.39 14.65
N HIS A 254 -4.96 -18.30 13.42
CA HIS A 254 -4.73 -19.24 12.34
C HIS A 254 -3.97 -18.55 11.21
N VAL A 255 -3.15 -19.29 10.44
CA VAL A 255 -2.49 -18.76 9.26
C VAL A 255 -3.04 -19.44 8.02
N ASP A 256 -3.62 -18.64 7.14
CA ASP A 256 -4.12 -19.05 5.83
C ASP A 256 -3.03 -18.84 4.78
N ILE A 257 -2.62 -19.93 4.11
CA ILE A 257 -1.57 -19.91 3.08
C ILE A 257 -2.24 -19.81 1.71
N LYS A 258 -2.04 -18.70 1.03
CA LYS A 258 -2.65 -18.41 -0.28
C LYS A 258 -1.63 -18.17 -1.35
N THR A 259 -2.07 -18.42 -2.57
CA THR A 259 -1.36 -18.01 -3.79
C THR A 259 -2.18 -16.92 -4.48
N ALA A 260 -1.50 -15.94 -5.09
CA ALA A 260 -2.16 -14.84 -5.78
C ALA A 260 -1.37 -14.35 -7.00
N SER A 261 -2.06 -13.69 -7.93
CA SER A 261 -1.44 -12.91 -9.00
C SER A 261 -1.42 -11.42 -8.61
N LEU A 262 -0.32 -10.73 -8.88
CA LEU A 262 -0.15 -9.32 -8.58
C LEU A 262 -0.17 -8.47 -9.85
N THR A 263 -1.29 -7.79 -10.08
CA THR A 263 -1.49 -6.92 -11.25
C THR A 263 -1.67 -5.47 -10.82
N GLY A 264 -0.84 -4.59 -11.36
CA GLY A 264 -0.78 -3.18 -11.03
C GLY A 264 -0.48 -2.92 -9.55
N ARG A 265 -1.05 -1.83 -9.02
CA ARG A 265 -0.95 -1.42 -7.61
C ARG A 265 -2.29 -1.63 -6.89
N ALA A 266 -2.84 -2.83 -7.03
CA ALA A 266 -4.12 -3.22 -6.49
C ALA A 266 -3.97 -4.31 -5.42
N TYR A 267 -5.09 -4.75 -4.85
CA TYR A 267 -5.13 -5.92 -3.99
C TYR A 267 -4.76 -7.19 -4.79
N PRO A 268 -4.08 -8.17 -4.18
CA PRO A 268 -3.77 -9.44 -4.82
C PRO A 268 -5.03 -10.16 -5.33
N GLU A 269 -4.93 -10.75 -6.50
CA GLU A 269 -5.96 -11.62 -7.06
C GLU A 269 -5.69 -13.05 -6.59
N PHE A 270 -6.37 -13.48 -5.52
CA PHE A 270 -6.16 -14.80 -4.91
C PHE A 270 -6.74 -15.94 -5.77
N ASP A 271 -6.02 -17.06 -5.81
CA ASP A 271 -6.52 -18.28 -6.43
C ASP A 271 -7.63 -18.92 -5.58
N SER A 272 -8.55 -19.61 -6.25
CA SER A 272 -9.63 -20.36 -5.60
C SER A 272 -9.10 -21.56 -4.79
N GLU A 273 -8.07 -22.23 -5.30
CA GLU A 273 -7.39 -23.34 -4.64
C GLU A 273 -5.88 -23.12 -4.76
N PRO A 274 -5.14 -22.99 -3.65
CA PRO A 274 -3.69 -22.89 -3.72
C PRO A 274 -3.14 -24.23 -4.24
N ALA A 275 -2.43 -24.21 -5.38
CA ALA A 275 -1.78 -25.38 -5.94
C ALA A 275 -0.51 -25.77 -5.13
N LEU A 276 -0.70 -25.98 -3.83
CA LEU A 276 0.33 -26.22 -2.81
C LEU A 276 -0.01 -27.49 -2.02
N ASP A 277 1.02 -28.27 -1.71
CA ASP A 277 0.93 -29.49 -0.92
C ASP A 277 1.57 -29.27 0.47
N GLU A 278 1.25 -30.12 1.45
CA GLU A 278 1.87 -30.16 2.80
C GLU A 278 2.05 -28.79 3.47
N MET A 279 1.00 -27.98 3.45
CA MET A 279 0.98 -26.68 4.09
C MET A 279 1.10 -26.80 5.61
N SER A 280 1.92 -25.97 6.22
CA SER A 280 2.16 -25.94 7.66
C SER A 280 2.54 -24.53 8.10
N TRP A 281 2.20 -24.18 9.34
CA TRP A 281 2.50 -22.84 9.86
C TRP A 281 2.74 -22.84 11.36
N ARG A 282 3.32 -21.74 11.86
CA ARG A 282 3.48 -21.45 13.27
C ARG A 282 3.41 -19.95 13.52
N LEU A 283 2.66 -19.59 14.57
CA LEU A 283 2.63 -18.25 15.16
C LEU A 283 3.30 -18.33 16.52
N ALA A 284 4.53 -17.82 16.62
CA ALA A 284 5.26 -17.82 17.88
C ALA A 284 6.18 -16.61 17.95
N ASP A 285 6.31 -16.01 19.13
CA ASP A 285 7.28 -14.95 19.40
C ASP A 285 7.17 -13.72 18.48
N GLY A 286 5.98 -13.41 17.95
CA GLY A 286 5.76 -12.30 17.01
C GLY A 286 6.22 -12.60 15.58
N LEU A 287 6.43 -13.88 15.24
CA LEU A 287 6.80 -14.35 13.91
C LEU A 287 5.66 -15.15 13.29
N ILE A 288 5.41 -14.90 12.00
CA ILE A 288 4.67 -15.82 11.13
C ILE A 288 5.69 -16.72 10.47
N GLN A 289 5.51 -18.04 10.60
CA GLN A 289 6.30 -19.05 9.91
C GLN A 289 5.38 -19.92 9.07
N CYS A 290 5.73 -20.12 7.81
CA CYS A 290 4.99 -20.99 6.90
C CYS A 290 5.92 -21.89 6.13
N SER A 291 5.48 -23.13 5.91
CA SER A 291 6.11 -24.06 5.00
C SER A 291 5.08 -24.75 4.13
N PHE A 292 5.42 -24.97 2.86
CA PHE A 292 4.60 -25.71 1.92
C PHE A 292 5.45 -26.34 0.83
N ARG A 293 4.90 -27.36 0.17
CA ARG A 293 5.47 -27.99 -1.01
C ARG A 293 4.83 -27.43 -2.27
N ARG A 294 5.65 -27.21 -3.29
CA ARG A 294 5.24 -26.67 -4.58
C ARG A 294 5.95 -27.41 -5.70
N ARG A 295 5.23 -27.66 -6.79
CA ARG A 295 5.83 -28.21 -8.01
C ARG A 295 6.76 -27.19 -8.67
N ILE A 296 7.82 -27.66 -9.32
CA ILE A 296 8.74 -26.77 -10.05
C ILE A 296 8.06 -26.28 -11.32
N HIS A 297 7.39 -27.18 -12.04
CA HIS A 297 6.71 -26.89 -13.29
C HIS A 297 5.19 -26.88 -13.13
N PHE A 298 4.54 -25.87 -13.70
CA PHE A 298 3.09 -25.79 -13.80
C PHE A 298 2.64 -25.76 -15.28
N PRO A 299 1.49 -26.37 -15.61
CA PRO A 299 0.87 -26.19 -16.93
C PRO A 299 0.58 -24.70 -17.19
N ALA A 300 0.84 -24.22 -18.41
CA ALA A 300 0.65 -22.81 -18.79
C ALA A 300 -0.76 -22.26 -18.51
N LEU A 301 -1.78 -23.14 -18.48
CA LEU A 301 -3.17 -22.78 -18.16
C LEU A 301 -3.38 -22.28 -16.72
N GLN A 302 -2.49 -22.61 -15.78
CA GLN A 302 -2.62 -22.22 -14.37
C GLN A 302 -2.04 -20.83 -14.07
N GLY A 303 -1.37 -20.17 -15.02
CA GLY A 303 -0.88 -18.80 -14.84
C GLY A 303 0.19 -18.62 -13.75
N ARG A 304 0.80 -19.71 -13.26
CA ARG A 304 1.88 -19.72 -12.25
C ARG A 304 3.26 -19.78 -12.91
N PHE A 305 4.29 -19.27 -12.23
CA PHE A 305 5.64 -19.24 -12.79
C PHE A 305 6.36 -20.58 -12.59
N ASN A 306 7.22 -20.99 -13.53
CA ASN A 306 8.08 -22.16 -13.28
C ASN A 306 9.30 -21.74 -12.46
N LEU A 307 9.77 -22.57 -11.53
CA LEU A 307 10.88 -22.19 -10.64
C LEU A 307 12.28 -22.42 -11.24
N ASP A 308 12.34 -23.02 -12.42
CA ASP A 308 13.57 -23.28 -13.17
C ASP A 308 14.05 -22.07 -13.99
N ALA A 309 13.32 -20.96 -13.93
CA ALA A 309 13.69 -19.68 -14.56
C ALA A 309 14.25 -18.67 -13.54
N ASN A 310 14.78 -17.55 -14.06
CA ASN A 310 15.41 -16.50 -13.26
C ASN A 310 14.41 -15.37 -12.97
N TYR A 311 14.18 -15.06 -11.69
CA TYR A 311 13.26 -14.01 -11.24
C TYR A 311 13.88 -13.10 -10.20
N TYR A 312 13.41 -11.85 -10.16
CA TYR A 312 13.54 -11.05 -8.95
C TYR A 312 12.60 -11.62 -7.89
N ILE A 313 13.12 -11.79 -6.69
CA ILE A 313 12.36 -12.23 -5.52
C ILE A 313 12.06 -11.00 -4.67
N PHE A 314 10.77 -10.81 -4.39
CA PHE A 314 10.23 -9.76 -3.53
C PHE A 314 9.75 -10.39 -2.24
N MET A 315 9.93 -9.70 -1.11
CA MET A 315 9.37 -10.10 0.17
C MET A 315 8.73 -8.89 0.86
N ALA A 316 7.55 -9.07 1.43
CA ALA A 316 6.79 -8.01 2.08
C ALA A 316 6.05 -8.51 3.32
N ASP A 317 5.81 -7.58 4.24
CA ASP A 317 5.08 -7.79 5.48
C ASP A 317 4.09 -6.63 5.67
N GLY A 318 2.93 -6.92 6.28
CA GLY A 318 1.93 -5.89 6.53
C GLY A 318 0.81 -6.34 7.45
N GLU A 319 -0.11 -5.42 7.72
CA GLU A 319 -1.22 -5.62 8.64
C GLU A 319 -2.42 -6.30 7.95
N VAL A 320 -3.32 -6.86 8.75
CA VAL A 320 -4.57 -7.49 8.30
C VAL A 320 -5.73 -6.90 9.10
N SER A 321 -6.81 -6.50 8.42
CA SER A 321 -8.06 -6.06 9.03
C SER A 321 -8.83 -7.20 9.70
N GLU A 322 -9.69 -6.87 10.66
CA GLU A 322 -10.72 -7.80 11.15
C GLU A 322 -11.56 -8.34 9.97
N GLY A 323 -11.43 -9.63 9.68
CA GLY A 323 -12.06 -10.29 8.53
C GLY A 323 -11.11 -10.74 7.41
N GLY A 324 -9.79 -10.65 7.62
CA GLY A 324 -8.78 -11.28 6.76
C GLY A 324 -8.34 -10.46 5.54
N MET A 325 -8.72 -9.18 5.45
CA MET A 325 -8.25 -8.31 4.36
C MET A 325 -6.86 -7.75 4.67
N ILE A 326 -5.89 -8.03 3.81
CA ILE A 326 -4.51 -7.52 3.95
C ILE A 326 -4.46 -6.02 3.66
N HIS A 327 -3.58 -5.28 4.35
CA HIS A 327 -3.28 -3.89 4.04
C HIS A 327 -2.02 -3.75 3.20
N LYS A 328 -1.87 -2.58 2.57
CA LYS A 328 -0.61 -2.21 1.92
C LYS A 328 0.52 -2.25 2.95
N HIS A 329 1.63 -2.90 2.60
CA HIS A 329 2.85 -2.89 3.39
C HIS A 329 3.35 -1.44 3.64
N TYR A 330 3.81 -1.16 4.85
CA TYR A 330 4.29 0.18 5.24
C TYR A 330 5.72 0.45 4.75
N ARG A 331 6.60 -0.54 4.83
CA ARG A 331 7.96 -0.51 4.27
C ARG A 331 7.94 -0.81 2.78
N GLN A 332 8.92 -0.29 2.04
CA GLN A 332 9.20 -0.78 0.69
C GLN A 332 9.54 -2.29 0.77
N PRO A 333 9.06 -3.14 -0.16
CA PRO A 333 9.37 -4.57 -0.15
C PRO A 333 10.88 -4.78 -0.25
N LEU A 334 11.35 -5.87 0.33
CA LEU A 334 12.71 -6.34 0.14
C LEU A 334 12.81 -6.95 -1.26
N ILE A 335 13.73 -6.44 -2.08
CA ILE A 335 13.94 -6.91 -3.46
C ILE A 335 15.37 -7.41 -3.59
N THR A 336 15.56 -8.58 -4.18
CA THR A 336 16.88 -9.10 -4.53
C THR A 336 17.59 -8.21 -5.57
N ASP A 337 18.93 -8.12 -5.49
CA ASP A 337 19.74 -7.23 -6.35
C ASP A 337 19.84 -7.70 -7.82
N GLY A 338 19.33 -8.90 -8.11
CA GLY A 338 19.37 -9.51 -9.44
C GLY A 338 18.33 -10.61 -9.55
N LYS A 339 18.26 -11.22 -10.73
CA LYS A 339 17.39 -12.38 -10.97
C LYS A 339 18.10 -13.67 -10.54
N PHE A 340 17.37 -14.56 -9.89
CA PHE A 340 17.89 -15.84 -9.42
C PHE A 340 16.98 -17.00 -9.84
N ASN A 341 17.61 -18.12 -10.18
CA ASN A 341 16.95 -19.41 -10.32
C ASN A 341 17.08 -20.16 -8.99
N VAL A 342 15.96 -20.29 -8.28
CA VAL A 342 15.89 -20.91 -6.95
C VAL A 342 16.09 -22.42 -6.96
N THR A 343 16.01 -23.04 -8.15
CA THR A 343 16.29 -24.47 -8.37
C THR A 343 17.73 -24.73 -8.84
N GLY A 344 18.51 -23.67 -9.09
CA GLY A 344 19.92 -23.72 -9.46
C GLY A 344 20.84 -24.06 -8.28
N PRO A 345 22.12 -23.64 -8.32
CA PRO A 345 23.03 -23.79 -7.19
C PRO A 345 22.46 -23.11 -5.94
N ALA A 346 22.59 -23.78 -4.78
CA ALA A 346 22.22 -23.21 -3.50
C ALA A 346 23.04 -21.93 -3.25
N LYS A 347 22.37 -20.88 -2.82
CA LYS A 347 22.98 -19.59 -2.48
C LYS A 347 22.33 -19.04 -1.23
N ASP A 348 23.07 -18.20 -0.53
CA ASP A 348 22.57 -17.42 0.58
C ASP A 348 22.73 -15.95 0.23
N ILE A 349 21.61 -15.29 -0.05
CA ILE A 349 21.59 -13.93 -0.59
C ILE A 349 20.76 -13.01 0.29
N GLY A 350 21.00 -11.71 0.15
CA GLY A 350 20.18 -10.68 0.74
C GLY A 350 19.27 -9.99 -0.28
N GLY A 351 18.70 -8.86 0.14
CA GLY A 351 18.02 -7.93 -0.74
C GLY A 351 18.11 -6.50 -0.19
N SER A 352 17.57 -5.55 -0.93
CA SER A 352 17.46 -4.17 -0.50
C SER A 352 16.01 -3.70 -0.52
N ARG A 353 15.62 -2.97 0.54
CA ARG A 353 14.36 -2.20 0.56
C ARG A 353 14.52 -0.82 -0.08
N SER A 354 15.73 -0.43 -0.46
CA SER A 354 16.02 0.91 -0.98
C SER A 354 16.68 0.83 -2.35
N PRO A 355 15.94 1.18 -3.43
CA PRO A 355 16.44 1.12 -4.80
C PRO A 355 17.67 2.01 -4.98
N LEU A 356 18.67 1.50 -5.71
CA LEU A 356 19.93 2.21 -5.93
C LEU A 356 19.74 3.60 -6.55
N LEU A 357 18.83 3.74 -7.52
CA LEU A 357 18.53 5.04 -8.16
C LEU A 357 18.04 6.09 -7.17
N ILE A 358 17.25 5.69 -6.17
CA ILE A 358 16.73 6.58 -5.13
C ILE A 358 17.81 6.95 -4.12
N LYS A 359 18.71 6.00 -3.78
CA LYS A 359 19.91 6.31 -2.97
C LYS A 359 20.80 7.33 -3.66
N ILE A 360 21.06 7.15 -4.96
CA ILE A 360 21.86 8.10 -5.75
C ILE A 360 21.15 9.45 -5.82
N HIS A 361 19.84 9.49 -6.03
CA HIS A 361 19.06 10.73 -6.01
C HIS A 361 19.27 11.51 -4.71
N GLY A 362 19.04 10.86 -3.56
CA GLY A 362 19.21 11.46 -2.24
C GLY A 362 20.65 11.95 -2.00
N ALA A 363 21.65 11.14 -2.34
CA ALA A 363 23.06 11.49 -2.18
C ALA A 363 23.46 12.70 -3.04
N LEU A 364 23.06 12.74 -4.31
CA LEU A 364 23.35 13.86 -5.20
C LEU A 364 22.64 15.14 -4.75
N MET A 365 21.39 15.05 -4.28
CA MET A 365 20.66 16.21 -3.73
C MET A 365 21.30 16.73 -2.45
N PHE A 366 21.77 15.84 -1.57
CA PHE A 366 22.51 16.22 -0.38
C PHE A 366 23.81 16.94 -0.74
N VAL A 367 24.62 16.39 -1.64
CA VAL A 367 25.86 17.05 -2.10
C VAL A 367 25.54 18.41 -2.72
N ALA A 368 24.56 18.49 -3.62
CA ALA A 368 24.20 19.74 -4.30
C ALA A 368 23.76 20.85 -3.31
N TRP A 369 22.81 20.54 -2.43
CA TRP A 369 22.16 21.57 -1.63
C TRP A 369 22.78 21.78 -0.26
N MET A 370 23.24 20.70 0.37
CA MET A 370 23.82 20.77 1.71
C MET A 370 25.31 21.12 1.67
N THR A 371 26.03 20.74 0.61
CA THR A 371 27.46 21.06 0.49
C THR A 371 27.76 22.20 -0.49
N THR A 372 27.49 22.04 -1.79
CA THR A 372 27.97 22.99 -2.80
C THR A 372 27.27 24.34 -2.70
N VAL A 373 25.96 24.37 -2.48
CA VAL A 373 25.22 25.63 -2.24
C VAL A 373 25.69 26.32 -0.96
N SER A 374 25.77 25.58 0.16
CA SER A 374 26.19 26.15 1.45
C SER A 374 27.57 26.80 1.37
N ILE A 375 28.56 26.09 0.80
CA ILE A 375 29.92 26.62 0.63
C ILE A 375 29.92 27.80 -0.34
N GLY A 376 29.19 27.70 -1.46
CA GLY A 376 29.16 28.77 -2.45
C GLY A 376 28.53 30.06 -1.93
N VAL A 377 27.52 29.97 -1.05
CA VAL A 377 26.92 31.14 -0.38
C VAL A 377 27.88 31.74 0.64
N ILE A 378 28.55 30.93 1.46
CA ILE A 378 29.57 31.39 2.42
C ILE A 378 30.68 32.15 1.70
N VAL A 379 31.21 31.59 0.61
CA VAL A 379 32.28 32.22 -0.19
C VAL A 379 31.82 33.57 -0.76
N ALA A 380 30.62 33.62 -1.37
CA ALA A 380 30.11 34.86 -1.95
C ALA A 380 29.82 35.95 -0.92
N ARG A 381 29.40 35.57 0.29
CA ARG A 381 29.04 36.52 1.36
C ARG A 381 30.27 37.02 2.12
N PHE A 382 31.16 36.13 2.55
CA PHE A 382 32.21 36.45 3.52
C PHE A 382 33.60 36.60 2.94
N PHE A 383 33.89 35.96 1.79
CA PHE A 383 35.25 35.97 1.21
C PHE A 383 35.46 37.04 0.14
N LYS A 384 34.38 37.72 -0.28
CA LYS A 384 34.46 38.88 -1.18
C LYS A 384 35.42 39.98 -0.69
N PRO A 385 35.41 40.40 0.59
CA PRO A 385 36.35 41.42 1.10
C PRO A 385 37.76 40.90 1.36
N VAL A 386 37.94 39.58 1.47
CA VAL A 386 39.21 38.94 1.85
C VAL A 386 40.14 38.76 0.65
N TRP A 387 39.59 38.58 -0.55
CA TRP A 387 40.35 38.41 -1.80
C TRP A 387 40.04 39.50 -2.84
N PRO A 388 40.29 40.79 -2.54
CA PRO A 388 39.89 41.88 -3.43
C PRO A 388 40.72 41.93 -4.72
N ASN A 389 41.97 41.45 -4.72
CA ASN A 389 42.91 41.57 -5.86
C ASN A 389 43.41 40.21 -6.38
N SER A 390 42.91 39.11 -5.84
CA SER A 390 43.33 37.78 -6.26
C SER A 390 42.44 37.30 -7.41
N LEU A 391 43.04 37.17 -8.58
CA LEU A 391 42.35 36.79 -9.82
C LEU A 391 42.58 35.31 -10.13
N LEU A 392 41.53 34.64 -10.59
CA LEU A 392 41.57 33.31 -11.17
C LEU A 392 40.83 33.35 -12.50
N PHE A 393 41.50 32.98 -13.59
CA PHE A 393 40.97 33.08 -14.96
C PHE A 393 40.36 34.46 -15.29
N GLY A 394 40.99 35.54 -14.83
CA GLY A 394 40.60 36.92 -15.14
C GLY A 394 39.47 37.52 -14.30
N GLU A 395 38.93 36.79 -13.32
CA GLU A 395 37.89 37.28 -12.39
C GLU A 395 38.31 37.05 -10.93
N GLU A 396 37.65 37.73 -9.99
CA GLU A 396 37.91 37.58 -8.55
C GLU A 396 37.69 36.12 -8.09
N ILE A 397 38.62 35.58 -7.27
CA ILE A 397 38.59 34.17 -6.82
C ILE A 397 37.24 33.79 -6.20
N TRP A 398 36.69 34.62 -5.31
CA TRP A 398 35.42 34.32 -4.64
C TRP A 398 34.28 34.14 -5.68
N PHE A 399 34.29 34.94 -6.74
CA PHE A 399 33.27 34.90 -7.79
C PHE A 399 33.40 33.64 -8.62
N GLN A 400 34.63 33.24 -8.95
CA GLN A 400 34.91 32.00 -9.67
C GLN A 400 34.53 30.76 -8.87
N VAL A 401 34.90 30.71 -7.59
CA VAL A 401 34.55 29.59 -6.70
C VAL A 401 33.03 29.51 -6.51
N HIS A 402 32.36 30.63 -6.23
CA HIS A 402 30.91 30.68 -6.16
C HIS A 402 30.27 30.17 -7.47
N ARG A 403 30.70 30.71 -8.62
CA ARG A 403 30.17 30.33 -9.93
C ARG A 403 30.37 28.84 -10.21
N ALA A 404 31.56 28.29 -9.95
CA ALA A 404 31.84 26.88 -10.16
C ALA A 404 30.95 25.99 -9.28
N LEU A 405 30.79 26.32 -8.01
CA LEU A 405 29.92 25.58 -7.08
C LEU A 405 28.43 25.68 -7.45
N MET A 406 27.96 26.85 -7.90
CA MET A 406 26.57 27.01 -8.36
C MET A 406 26.31 26.24 -9.66
N VAL A 407 27.25 26.26 -10.62
CA VAL A 407 27.14 25.45 -11.85
C VAL A 407 27.10 23.96 -11.51
N MET A 408 28.00 23.50 -10.62
CA MET A 408 27.99 22.11 -10.14
C MET A 408 26.65 21.75 -9.48
N THR A 409 26.11 22.64 -8.64
CA THR A 409 24.79 22.46 -8.00
C THR A 409 23.70 22.24 -9.04
N VAL A 410 23.63 23.08 -10.08
CA VAL A 410 22.60 22.99 -11.12
C VAL A 410 22.74 21.68 -11.90
N LEU A 411 23.96 21.26 -12.23
CA LEU A 411 24.20 20.00 -12.93
C LEU A 411 23.81 18.79 -12.08
N LEU A 412 24.23 18.75 -10.81
CA LEU A 412 23.89 17.67 -9.88
C LEU A 412 22.38 17.61 -9.62
N THR A 413 21.74 18.76 -9.43
CA THR A 413 20.29 18.84 -9.23
C THR A 413 19.56 18.36 -10.49
N GLY A 414 19.99 18.78 -11.68
CA GLY A 414 19.45 18.35 -12.97
C GLY A 414 19.54 16.83 -13.17
N ALA A 415 20.73 16.27 -13.00
CA ALA A 415 20.96 14.83 -13.12
C ALA A 415 20.14 14.04 -12.09
N SER A 416 20.15 14.49 -10.83
CA SER A 416 19.45 13.83 -9.74
C SER A 416 17.93 13.89 -9.88
N PHE A 417 17.38 14.99 -10.37
CA PHE A 417 15.93 15.17 -10.53
C PHE A 417 15.30 14.16 -11.49
N ILE A 418 16.06 13.66 -12.47
CA ILE A 418 15.58 12.69 -13.46
C ILE A 418 15.46 11.28 -12.84
N LEU A 419 16.28 10.94 -11.84
CA LEU A 419 16.41 9.56 -11.33
C LEU A 419 15.11 8.98 -10.75
N PRO A 420 14.31 9.70 -9.92
CA PRO A 420 13.04 9.16 -9.42
C PRO A 420 12.03 8.89 -10.53
N PHE A 421 12.01 9.70 -11.59
CA PHE A 421 11.11 9.50 -12.73
C PHE A 421 11.54 8.29 -13.58
N LEU A 422 12.84 8.07 -13.75
CA LEU A 422 13.35 6.84 -14.39
C LEU A 422 13.00 5.60 -13.56
N TYR A 423 13.15 5.67 -12.23
CA TYR A 423 12.79 4.57 -11.35
C TYR A 423 11.28 4.27 -11.37
N ARG A 424 10.43 5.31 -11.35
CA ARG A 424 8.98 5.16 -11.25
C ARG A 424 8.26 4.96 -12.59
N GLY A 425 8.89 5.34 -13.69
CA GLY A 425 8.23 5.46 -14.99
C GLY A 425 7.13 6.54 -15.04
N GLY A 426 7.03 7.41 -14.03
CA GLY A 426 5.94 8.38 -13.92
C GLY A 426 5.88 9.11 -12.57
N TRP A 427 4.79 9.85 -12.35
CA TRP A 427 4.52 10.59 -11.12
C TRP A 427 4.16 9.67 -9.95
N SER A 428 4.44 10.10 -8.72
CA SER A 428 4.10 9.35 -7.50
C SER A 428 3.27 10.21 -6.55
N ASP A 429 1.95 10.00 -6.55
CA ASP A 429 1.04 10.68 -5.61
C ASP A 429 1.33 10.34 -4.14
N GLN A 430 1.98 9.20 -3.91
CA GLN A 430 2.35 8.71 -2.59
C GLN A 430 3.60 9.40 -2.02
N ALA A 431 4.31 10.21 -2.82
CA ALA A 431 5.47 10.97 -2.34
C ALA A 431 5.07 12.31 -1.68
N GLY A 432 3.77 12.54 -1.46
CA GLY A 432 3.25 13.73 -0.76
C GLY A 432 3.67 15.04 -1.44
N PHE A 433 4.11 16.01 -0.65
CA PHE A 433 4.54 17.33 -1.13
C PHE A 433 5.96 17.37 -1.69
N HIS A 434 6.79 16.35 -1.44
CA HIS A 434 8.19 16.30 -1.86
C HIS A 434 8.38 16.60 -3.36
N PRO A 435 7.71 15.92 -4.31
CA PRO A 435 7.95 16.16 -5.73
C PRO A 435 7.45 17.54 -6.20
N TYR A 436 6.38 18.09 -5.61
CA TYR A 436 5.87 19.41 -5.96
C TYR A 436 6.83 20.54 -5.55
N LEU A 437 7.33 20.47 -4.31
CA LEU A 437 8.33 21.42 -3.82
C LEU A 437 9.69 21.20 -4.52
N GLY A 438 10.05 19.95 -4.83
CA GLY A 438 11.22 19.62 -5.64
C GLY A 438 11.17 20.23 -7.05
N CYS A 439 10.02 20.20 -7.73
CA CYS A 439 9.83 20.89 -9.01
C CYS A 439 10.03 22.41 -8.88
N THR A 440 9.52 23.01 -7.80
CA THR A 440 9.72 24.43 -7.51
C THR A 440 11.20 24.75 -7.32
N VAL A 441 11.92 23.95 -6.51
CA VAL A 441 13.36 24.09 -6.28
C VAL A 441 14.15 23.95 -7.59
N MET A 442 13.81 22.97 -8.43
CA MET A 442 14.42 22.78 -9.75
C MET A 442 14.23 24.02 -10.64
N ALA A 443 13.01 24.55 -10.72
CA ALA A 443 12.73 25.74 -11.51
C ALA A 443 13.58 26.93 -11.02
N LEU A 444 13.60 27.19 -9.71
CA LEU A 444 14.40 28.27 -9.13
C LEU A 444 15.91 28.07 -9.39
N ALA A 445 16.40 26.83 -9.31
CA ALA A 445 17.79 26.49 -9.59
C ALA A 445 18.20 26.78 -11.05
N ILE A 446 17.28 26.62 -12.01
CA ILE A 446 17.51 26.97 -13.43
C ILE A 446 17.36 28.48 -13.67
N PHE A 447 16.39 29.13 -13.02
CA PHE A 447 16.20 30.57 -13.14
C PHE A 447 17.41 31.37 -12.63
N GLN A 448 18.08 30.88 -11.60
CA GLN A 448 19.25 31.53 -11.02
C GLN A 448 20.40 31.83 -12.00
N PRO A 449 20.98 30.84 -12.71
CA PRO A 449 22.03 31.09 -13.70
C PRO A 449 21.53 31.91 -14.90
N ILE A 450 20.26 31.77 -15.31
CA ILE A 450 19.68 32.59 -16.37
C ILE A 450 19.70 34.07 -15.96
N MET A 451 19.21 34.39 -14.76
CA MET A 451 19.28 35.74 -14.22
C MET A 451 20.73 36.22 -14.11
N ALA A 452 21.64 35.37 -13.62
CA ALA A 452 23.06 35.70 -13.51
C ALA A 452 23.72 36.00 -14.86
N GLY A 453 23.26 35.40 -15.96
CA GLY A 453 23.70 35.73 -17.31
C GLY A 453 23.35 37.16 -17.74
N PHE A 454 22.27 37.73 -17.20
CA PHE A 454 21.86 39.12 -17.43
C PHE A 454 22.40 40.10 -16.37
N ARG A 455 23.43 39.71 -15.61
CA ARG A 455 24.08 40.53 -14.57
C ARG A 455 24.56 41.87 -15.16
N PRO A 456 24.00 43.02 -14.74
CA PRO A 456 24.41 44.33 -15.25
C PRO A 456 25.85 44.71 -14.83
N PRO A 457 26.52 45.66 -15.51
CA PRO A 457 27.81 46.19 -15.06
C PRO A 457 27.74 46.80 -13.65
N PRO A 458 28.86 46.89 -12.91
CA PRO A 458 28.88 47.35 -11.51
C PRO A 458 28.28 48.75 -11.29
N GLN A 459 28.39 49.65 -12.27
CA GLN A 459 27.95 51.05 -12.18
C GLN A 459 26.52 51.28 -12.72
N ALA A 460 25.82 50.23 -13.15
CA ALA A 460 24.49 50.38 -13.75
C ALA A 460 23.38 50.50 -12.69
N PRO A 461 22.37 51.38 -12.86
CA PRO A 461 21.31 51.59 -11.86
C PRO A 461 20.45 50.35 -11.63
N ARG A 462 20.29 49.49 -12.65
CA ARG A 462 19.55 48.22 -12.54
C ARG A 462 20.30 47.15 -11.75
N ARG A 463 21.55 47.40 -11.35
CA ARG A 463 22.37 46.42 -10.62
C ARG A 463 21.82 46.13 -9.23
N GLU A 464 21.22 47.10 -8.56
CA GLU A 464 20.61 46.92 -7.24
C GLU A 464 19.41 45.97 -7.31
N ILE A 465 18.54 46.16 -8.31
CA ILE A 465 17.38 45.29 -8.57
C ILE A 465 17.85 43.86 -8.83
N PHE A 466 18.87 43.70 -9.69
CA PHE A 466 19.49 42.40 -9.95
C PHE A 466 20.02 41.75 -8.66
N ASN A 467 20.77 42.49 -7.84
CA ASN A 467 21.35 41.95 -6.61
C ASN A 467 20.25 41.45 -5.65
N TRP A 468 19.17 42.22 -5.45
CA TRP A 468 18.04 41.81 -4.62
C TRP A 468 17.30 40.60 -5.17
N LEU A 469 17.00 40.58 -6.47
CA LEU A 469 16.31 39.46 -7.10
C LEU A 469 17.16 38.17 -7.06
N HIS A 470 18.45 38.27 -7.38
CA HIS A 470 19.38 37.15 -7.35
C HIS A 470 19.53 36.58 -5.93
N TRP A 471 19.74 37.46 -4.95
CA TRP A 471 19.86 37.09 -3.54
C TRP A 471 18.58 36.47 -2.97
N SER A 472 17.43 37.11 -3.18
CA SER A 472 16.14 36.64 -2.64
C SER A 472 15.75 35.30 -3.22
N THR A 473 15.76 35.17 -4.55
CA THR A 473 15.44 33.92 -5.25
C THR A 473 16.37 32.78 -4.79
N GLY A 474 17.65 33.08 -4.51
CA GLY A 474 18.66 32.07 -4.17
C GLY A 474 18.48 31.59 -2.74
N THR A 475 18.19 32.52 -1.85
CA THR A 475 17.85 32.24 -0.46
C THR A 475 16.55 31.44 -0.36
N THR A 476 15.52 31.80 -1.13
CA THR A 476 14.27 31.04 -1.20
C THR A 476 14.50 29.62 -1.70
N ALA A 477 15.29 29.43 -2.77
CA ALA A 477 15.63 28.10 -3.28
C ALA A 477 16.36 27.26 -2.23
N ARG A 478 17.34 27.83 -1.51
CA ARG A 478 18.08 27.15 -0.44
C ARG A 478 17.15 26.69 0.70
N ILE A 479 16.26 27.58 1.18
CA ILE A 479 15.32 27.24 2.26
C ILE A 479 14.36 26.12 1.82
N LEU A 480 13.77 26.25 0.63
CA LEU A 480 12.87 25.23 0.09
C LEU A 480 13.60 23.89 -0.12
N ALA A 481 14.85 23.90 -0.58
CA ALA A 481 15.64 22.68 -0.76
C ALA A 481 15.85 21.93 0.55
N VAL A 482 16.14 22.62 1.65
CA VAL A 482 16.27 21.99 2.98
C VAL A 482 14.94 21.32 3.38
N VAL A 483 13.81 22.01 3.21
CA VAL A 483 12.47 21.43 3.48
C VAL A 483 12.22 20.19 2.61
N VAL A 484 12.54 20.26 1.31
CA VAL A 484 12.40 19.14 0.37
C VAL A 484 13.25 17.94 0.77
N ILE A 485 14.47 18.17 1.29
CA ILE A 485 15.36 17.11 1.76
C ILE A 485 14.75 16.38 2.95
N PHE A 486 14.26 17.09 3.97
CA PHE A 486 13.58 16.45 5.11
C PHE A 486 12.37 15.62 4.65
N LEU A 487 11.51 16.19 3.79
CA LEU A 487 10.37 15.46 3.22
C LEU A 487 10.80 14.22 2.41
N GLY A 488 11.98 14.26 1.78
CA GLY A 488 12.52 13.15 1.00
C GLY A 488 13.13 12.05 1.86
N MET A 489 13.74 12.40 3.00
CA MET A 489 14.30 11.45 3.97
C MET A 489 13.20 10.61 4.62
N ASP A 490 12.04 11.20 4.89
CA ASP A 490 10.88 10.51 5.46
C ASP A 490 10.21 9.51 4.49
N LEU A 491 10.61 9.49 3.21
CA LEU A 491 10.04 8.56 2.25
C LEU A 491 10.57 7.13 2.47
N PRO A 492 9.70 6.11 2.56
CA PRO A 492 10.09 4.72 2.82
C PRO A 492 11.10 4.13 1.81
N ALA A 493 11.18 4.69 0.61
CA ALA A 493 12.06 4.23 -0.45
C ALA A 493 13.55 4.49 -0.17
N LEU A 494 13.90 5.46 0.69
CA LEU A 494 15.31 5.72 1.02
C LEU A 494 15.80 4.76 2.12
N ASN A 495 14.91 4.31 3.01
CA ASN A 495 15.16 3.35 4.09
C ASN A 495 16.33 3.78 5.00
N LEU A 496 16.27 5.03 5.46
CA LEU A 496 17.23 5.57 6.42
C LEU A 496 16.87 5.14 7.86
N PRO A 497 17.85 5.08 8.77
CA PRO A 497 17.62 4.73 10.16
C PRO A 497 16.98 5.90 10.93
N ASP A 498 15.67 5.84 11.15
CA ASP A 498 14.93 6.76 12.02
C ASP A 498 15.23 6.47 13.51
N PRO A 499 15.41 7.48 14.38
CA PRO A 499 15.40 8.94 14.11
C PRO A 499 16.80 9.55 13.85
N TRP A 500 17.84 8.73 13.75
CA TRP A 500 19.22 9.18 13.69
C TRP A 500 19.55 9.98 12.43
N ASP A 501 18.93 9.63 11.32
CA ASP A 501 19.02 10.35 10.06
C ASP A 501 18.53 11.81 10.19
N THR A 502 17.36 12.00 10.80
CA THR A 502 16.77 13.31 11.05
C THR A 502 17.66 14.14 11.97
N TYR A 503 18.14 13.58 13.08
CA TYR A 503 19.05 14.30 13.98
C TYR A 503 20.38 14.66 13.31
N THR A 504 20.91 13.79 12.46
CA THR A 504 22.13 14.06 11.69
C THR A 504 21.90 15.24 10.74
N MET A 505 20.78 15.27 10.02
CA MET A 505 20.45 16.38 9.13
C MET A 505 20.21 17.69 9.89
N MET A 506 19.49 17.65 11.02
CA MET A 506 19.30 18.80 11.89
C MET A 506 20.63 19.35 12.41
N GLY A 507 21.54 18.48 12.86
CA GLY A 507 22.89 18.86 13.29
C GLY A 507 23.68 19.53 12.17
N PHE A 508 23.60 18.99 10.95
CA PHE A 508 24.26 19.56 9.77
C PHE A 508 23.69 20.94 9.38
N VAL A 509 22.37 21.10 9.41
CA VAL A 509 21.71 22.41 9.18
C VAL A 509 22.11 23.41 10.26
N ALA A 510 22.08 23.00 11.54
CA ALA A 510 22.46 23.85 12.67
C ALA A 510 23.93 24.27 12.59
N TRP A 511 24.82 23.37 12.19
CA TRP A 511 26.24 23.68 11.94
C TRP A 511 26.40 24.76 10.87
N HIS A 512 25.70 24.64 9.74
CA HIS A 512 25.77 25.65 8.67
C HIS A 512 25.21 27.00 9.10
N VAL A 513 24.04 27.03 9.74
CA VAL A 513 23.45 28.28 10.25
C VAL A 513 24.36 28.90 11.31
N GLY A 514 24.91 28.10 12.21
CA GLY A 514 25.87 28.53 13.22
C GLY A 514 27.14 29.12 12.60
N THR A 515 27.68 28.50 11.55
CA THR A 515 28.84 29.01 10.81
C THR A 515 28.51 30.35 10.15
N ASP A 516 27.36 30.47 9.49
CA ASP A 516 26.91 31.73 8.87
C ASP A 516 26.79 32.84 9.92
N VAL A 517 26.20 32.56 11.09
CA VAL A 517 26.07 33.53 12.20
C VAL A 517 27.42 33.91 12.79
N LEU A 518 28.32 32.95 13.01
CA LEU A 518 29.66 33.20 13.55
C LEU A 518 30.48 34.09 12.62
N LEU A 519 30.45 33.82 11.31
CA LEU A 519 31.16 34.64 10.32
C LEU A 519 30.56 36.06 10.23
N GLU A 520 29.25 36.21 10.36
CA GLU A 520 28.59 37.52 10.40
C GLU A 520 29.00 38.32 11.65
N ILE A 521 29.01 37.69 12.84
CA ILE A 521 29.48 38.31 14.08
C ILE A 521 30.95 38.71 13.96
N HIS A 522 31.79 37.82 13.41
CA HIS A 522 33.20 38.12 13.21
C HIS A 522 33.41 39.32 12.28
N GLY A 523 32.70 39.35 11.15
CA GLY A 523 32.72 40.48 10.22
C GLY A 523 32.29 41.79 10.88
N TYR A 524 31.21 41.77 11.67
CA TYR A 524 30.74 42.93 12.43
C TYR A 524 31.80 43.42 13.44
N CYS A 525 32.43 42.52 14.20
CA CYS A 525 33.48 42.86 15.16
C CYS A 525 34.71 43.47 14.48
N LEU A 526 35.11 42.98 13.30
CA LEU A 526 36.25 43.53 12.55
C LEU A 526 35.97 44.95 12.07
N ILE A 527 34.79 45.21 11.52
CA ILE A 527 34.38 46.55 11.11
C ILE A 527 34.39 47.48 12.31
N HIS A 528 33.79 47.07 13.44
CA HIS A 528 33.70 47.92 14.63
C HIS A 528 35.09 48.24 15.23
N LYS A 529 36.03 47.28 15.23
CA LYS A 529 37.42 47.53 15.63
C LYS A 529 38.14 48.49 14.66
N GLY A 530 37.94 48.34 13.35
CA GLY A 530 38.49 49.25 12.34
C GLY A 530 38.02 50.69 12.49
N THR A 531 36.73 50.89 12.80
CA THR A 531 36.15 52.22 13.04
C THR A 531 36.72 52.87 14.31
N VAL A 532 36.88 52.10 15.39
CA VAL A 532 37.48 52.59 16.65
C VAL A 532 38.96 52.94 16.49
N THR A 533 39.71 52.17 15.70
CA THR A 533 41.14 52.42 15.44
C THR A 533 41.34 53.65 14.54
N ASN A 534 40.49 53.85 13.53
CA ASN A 534 40.53 55.05 12.67
C ASN A 534 40.09 56.34 13.40
N LEU A 535 39.16 56.24 14.37
CA LEU A 535 38.81 57.36 15.25
C LEU A 535 39.98 57.76 16.15
N TYR A 536 40.75 56.80 16.66
CA TYR A 536 41.94 57.06 17.48
C TYR A 536 43.08 57.74 16.69
N PHE A 537 43.24 57.42 15.40
CA PHE A 537 44.24 58.04 14.52
C PHE A 537 43.81 59.40 13.93
N SER A 538 42.53 59.74 13.96
CA SER A 538 42.04 61.05 13.50
C SER A 538 41.96 62.10 14.61
N LEU A 539 42.28 61.72 15.85
CA LEU A 539 42.29 62.58 17.06
C LEU A 539 43.72 62.88 17.56
N HIS A 540 44.74 62.41 16.85
CA HIS A 540 46.15 62.81 16.99
C HIS A 540 46.64 63.38 15.65
#